data_AF-A0A7C5KQR0-F1
#
_entry.id   AF-A0A7C5KQR0-F1
#
_cell.length_a   1.000
_cell.length_b   1.000
_cell.length_c   1.000
_cell.angle_alpha   90.00
_cell.angle_beta   90.00
_cell.angle_gamma   90.00
#
_symmetry.space_group_name_H-M   'P 1'
#
loop_
_entity.id
_entity.type
_entity.pdbx_description
1 polymer ?
#
loop_
_entity_poly.entity_id
_entity_poly.type
_entity_poly.pdbx_seq_one_letter_code
_entity_poly.pdbx_strand_id
1 'polypeptide(L)'
;MRESSKHHAMVRWYSPALLARTGMRAAISTAVGQVADNREVRAALYPDPPLFDHSGDVGADGNFRLDFVADLGDGWDATFAVASAICADTQMTNDGEAPRGDVLIMGGDEIYPEPSVDGYCERTVAPWNAAGCENGDFSTTLYAIPGNHDWYDGLHAFGDVFCRQGRPFPGFEAARFSHLKPRQANSYFALKLPHGWWLCGIDIQLNNRIDPPQYDFFESVAKKISKGEQIILCAPTPSWVRETSGNPGASKLLATMMQVLSAGGGEIRLVLTGDLHHYSRYESADRRLTLITAGGGGAFLHPTHKLPAKAKIGKRGGPAREFSKVECYPLPEVSQKLAWRNLLFPFYNPDFALTLGAIYVLLSWFLVTRQIGGNAALTSLFTDIYSGTHKIGDTVVQFFDAIPKSPEFAIFVTAFTAAFIAFNLTRNVAARIGFGVLHTLAHIMAL
;
A
#
# COMPACT_ATOMS: atom_id res chain seq x y z
N MET A 1 -4.90 -12.72 -34.04
CA MET A 1 -4.27 -13.71 -33.13
C MET A 1 -2.80 -13.37 -32.98
N ARG A 2 -2.43 -12.65 -31.92
CA ARG A 2 -1.04 -12.56 -31.47
C ARG A 2 -1.00 -12.87 -29.99
N GLU A 3 -0.20 -13.89 -29.69
CA GLU A 3 0.50 -14.20 -28.46
C GLU A 3 -0.34 -14.30 -27.18
N SER A 4 -0.58 -15.56 -26.77
CA SER A 4 -0.58 -16.02 -25.37
C SER A 4 -0.21 -14.90 -24.38
N SER A 5 -1.22 -14.23 -23.82
CA SER A 5 -1.02 -13.34 -22.67
C SER A 5 -0.44 -14.19 -21.57
N LYS A 6 0.87 -14.10 -21.34
CA LYS A 6 1.47 -14.69 -20.15
C LYS A 6 0.83 -13.96 -18.98
N HIS A 7 -0.14 -14.61 -18.33
CA HIS A 7 -0.72 -14.10 -17.10
C HIS A 7 0.43 -13.96 -16.10
N HIS A 8 0.68 -12.72 -15.68
CA HIS A 8 1.78 -12.43 -14.80
C HIS A 8 1.48 -12.98 -13.41
N ALA A 9 2.36 -13.86 -12.93
CA ALA A 9 2.25 -14.44 -11.60
C ALA A 9 2.27 -13.33 -10.52
N MET A 10 1.67 -13.64 -9.36
CA MET A 10 1.71 -12.79 -8.18
C MET A 10 3.14 -12.40 -7.80
N VAL A 11 3.28 -11.20 -7.24
CA VAL A 11 4.56 -10.71 -6.74
C VAL A 11 5.08 -11.66 -5.66
N ARG A 12 6.31 -12.14 -5.85
CA ARG A 12 7.04 -12.88 -4.82
C ARG A 12 7.67 -11.89 -3.85
N TRP A 13 6.86 -11.32 -2.96
CA TRP A 13 7.25 -10.26 -2.03
C TRP A 13 8.51 -10.57 -1.21
N TYR A 14 8.74 -11.84 -0.90
CA TYR A 14 9.90 -12.30 -0.13
C TYR A 14 11.06 -12.79 -0.99
N SER A 15 11.01 -12.62 -2.32
CA SER A 15 12.17 -12.89 -3.16
C SER A 15 13.33 -11.97 -2.76
N PRO A 16 14.52 -12.51 -2.45
CA PRO A 16 15.68 -11.70 -2.06
C PRO A 16 16.06 -10.63 -3.09
N ALA A 17 15.99 -11.00 -4.37
CA ALA A 17 16.29 -10.09 -5.47
C ALA A 17 15.27 -8.95 -5.55
N LEU A 18 13.99 -9.25 -5.34
CA LEU A 18 12.94 -8.24 -5.31
C LEU A 18 13.09 -7.33 -4.10
N LEU A 19 13.25 -7.89 -2.89
CA LEU A 19 13.45 -7.12 -1.66
C LEU A 19 14.61 -6.13 -1.79
N ALA A 20 15.73 -6.56 -2.38
CA ALA A 20 16.88 -5.70 -2.63
C ALA A 20 16.56 -4.57 -3.63
N ARG A 21 15.91 -4.90 -4.75
CA ARG A 21 15.52 -3.91 -5.78
C ARG A 21 14.52 -2.90 -5.25
N THR A 22 13.42 -3.35 -4.66
CA THR A 22 12.36 -2.51 -4.12
C THR A 22 12.88 -1.66 -2.97
N GLY A 23 13.71 -2.24 -2.08
CA GLY A 23 14.34 -1.49 -0.99
C GLY A 23 15.27 -0.37 -1.48
N MET A 24 16.09 -0.65 -2.50
CA MET A 24 16.94 0.36 -3.13
C MET A 24 16.13 1.48 -3.78
N ARG A 25 15.08 1.13 -4.55
CA ARG A 25 14.19 2.13 -5.15
C ARG A 25 13.50 2.98 -4.11
N ALA A 26 12.89 2.38 -3.09
CA ALA A 26 12.22 3.12 -2.02
C ALA A 26 13.18 4.10 -1.31
N ALA A 27 14.43 3.69 -1.06
CA ALA A 27 15.45 4.57 -0.50
C ALA A 27 15.79 5.75 -1.42
N ILE A 28 16.00 5.50 -2.72
CA ILE A 28 16.28 6.54 -3.72
C ILE A 28 15.07 7.49 -3.85
N SER A 29 13.85 6.96 -3.96
CA SER A 29 12.63 7.76 -4.10
C SER A 29 12.34 8.58 -2.85
N THR A 30 12.69 8.09 -1.65
CA THR A 30 12.59 8.88 -0.43
C THR A 30 13.61 10.03 -0.41
N ALA A 31 14.84 9.77 -0.87
CA ALA A 31 15.91 10.77 -0.88
C ALA A 31 15.76 11.83 -1.99
N VAL A 32 15.30 11.43 -3.18
CA VAL A 32 15.28 12.27 -4.40
C VAL A 32 13.86 12.66 -4.81
N GLY A 33 12.85 11.83 -4.52
CA GLY A 33 11.46 12.07 -4.92
C GLY A 33 10.81 13.30 -4.27
N GLN A 34 11.44 13.86 -3.23
CA GLN A 34 11.05 15.17 -2.69
C GLN A 34 11.34 16.33 -3.66
N VAL A 35 12.28 16.16 -4.59
CA VAL A 35 12.73 17.18 -5.55
C VAL A 35 12.07 17.00 -6.93
N ALA A 36 11.63 15.79 -7.27
CA ALA A 36 10.99 15.45 -8.54
C ALA A 36 9.47 15.24 -8.39
N ASP A 37 8.77 16.24 -7.84
CA ASP A 37 7.30 16.22 -7.72
C ASP A 37 6.65 16.71 -9.02
N ASN A 38 6.09 15.78 -9.79
CA ASN A 38 5.48 16.11 -11.09
C ASN A 38 4.11 16.80 -10.98
N ARG A 39 3.49 16.90 -9.79
CA ARG A 39 2.14 17.49 -9.66
C ARG A 39 2.11 18.95 -10.10
N GLU A 40 3.08 19.74 -9.68
CA GLU A 40 3.17 21.17 -10.06
C GLU A 40 3.38 21.35 -11.57
N VAL A 41 4.24 20.52 -12.18
CA VAL A 41 4.47 20.51 -13.64
C VAL A 41 3.20 20.13 -14.38
N ARG A 42 2.47 19.11 -13.91
CA ARG A 42 1.22 18.66 -14.53
C ARG A 42 0.12 19.71 -14.41
N ALA A 43 -0.04 20.33 -13.25
CA ALA A 43 -1.00 21.41 -13.05
C ALA A 43 -0.71 22.61 -13.97
N ALA A 44 0.56 22.88 -14.27
CA ALA A 44 0.94 23.91 -15.24
C ALA A 44 0.67 23.52 -16.71
N LEU A 45 0.83 22.24 -17.06
CA LEU A 45 0.59 21.73 -18.42
C LEU A 45 -0.91 21.52 -18.74
N TYR A 46 -1.72 21.22 -17.73
CA TYR A 46 -3.15 20.96 -17.84
C TYR A 46 -3.92 21.91 -16.92
N PRO A 47 -4.13 23.17 -17.35
CA PRO A 47 -4.69 24.22 -16.50
C PRO A 47 -6.20 24.06 -16.25
N ASP A 48 -6.88 23.20 -17.01
CA ASP A 48 -8.29 22.92 -16.77
C ASP A 48 -8.47 22.31 -15.38
N PRO A 49 -9.38 22.88 -14.54
CA PRO A 49 -9.56 22.38 -13.19
C PRO A 49 -10.04 20.91 -13.24
N PRO A 50 -9.47 19.99 -12.43
CA PRO A 50 -9.89 18.59 -12.39
C PRO A 50 -11.22 18.42 -11.63
N LEU A 51 -12.22 19.23 -12.01
CA LEU A 51 -13.59 19.23 -11.51
C LEU A 51 -14.52 18.70 -12.59
N PHE A 52 -15.24 17.61 -12.28
CA PHE A 52 -16.12 16.93 -13.21
C PHE A 52 -17.56 16.99 -12.69
N ASP A 53 -18.50 17.36 -13.56
CA ASP A 53 -19.91 17.47 -13.20
C ASP A 53 -20.67 16.21 -13.63
N HIS A 54 -21.06 15.41 -12.63
CA HIS A 54 -21.91 14.23 -12.74
C HIS A 54 -23.28 14.50 -12.09
N SER A 55 -23.64 15.75 -11.77
CA SER A 55 -24.88 16.05 -11.03
C SER A 55 -26.16 15.70 -11.78
N GLY A 56 -26.07 15.53 -13.11
CA GLY A 56 -27.16 15.03 -13.95
C GLY A 56 -27.16 13.51 -14.19
N ASP A 57 -26.13 12.80 -13.74
CA ASP A 57 -25.96 11.36 -13.99
C ASP A 57 -26.79 10.57 -12.99
N VAL A 58 -28.10 10.54 -13.20
CA VAL A 58 -29.04 9.80 -12.36
C VAL A 58 -29.63 8.66 -13.17
N GLY A 59 -29.55 7.44 -12.62
CA GLY A 59 -30.14 6.25 -13.22
C GLY A 59 -31.67 6.38 -13.37
N ALA A 60 -32.26 5.51 -14.19
CA ALA A 60 -33.70 5.52 -14.44
C ALA A 60 -34.55 5.35 -13.16
N ASP A 61 -33.97 4.78 -12.11
CA ASP A 61 -34.58 4.57 -10.80
C ASP A 61 -34.34 5.73 -9.82
N GLY A 62 -33.73 6.84 -10.27
CA GLY A 62 -33.45 8.01 -9.44
C GLY A 62 -32.15 7.91 -8.61
N ASN A 63 -31.41 6.80 -8.72
CA ASN A 63 -30.21 6.56 -7.93
C ASN A 63 -28.93 6.81 -8.74
N PHE A 64 -27.86 7.20 -8.03
CA PHE A 64 -26.50 7.23 -8.54
C PHE A 64 -25.68 6.18 -7.81
N ARG A 65 -24.87 5.42 -8.53
CA ARG A 65 -24.09 4.31 -7.97
C ARG A 65 -22.60 4.57 -8.18
N LEU A 66 -21.83 4.32 -7.11
CA LEU A 66 -20.40 4.54 -7.07
C LEU A 66 -19.73 3.24 -6.64
N ASP A 67 -18.83 2.73 -7.47
CA ASP A 67 -17.94 1.63 -7.10
C ASP A 67 -16.60 2.19 -6.62
N PHE A 68 -16.03 1.55 -5.60
CA PHE A 68 -14.74 1.92 -5.04
C PHE A 68 -13.87 0.68 -4.85
N VAL A 69 -12.61 0.75 -5.26
CA VAL A 69 -11.61 -0.30 -5.08
C VAL A 69 -10.25 0.33 -4.78
N ALA A 70 -9.47 -0.24 -3.89
CA ALA A 70 -8.10 0.20 -3.60
C ALA A 70 -7.20 -1.01 -3.32
N ASP A 71 -5.90 -0.83 -3.48
CA ASP A 71 -4.88 -1.88 -3.28
C ASP A 71 -5.11 -3.06 -4.22
N LEU A 72 -4.95 -2.80 -5.52
CA LEU A 72 -5.23 -3.76 -6.59
C LEU A 72 -4.33 -5.00 -6.49
N GLY A 73 -4.73 -6.10 -7.12
CA GLY A 73 -3.95 -7.33 -7.08
C GLY A 73 -2.48 -7.17 -7.48
N ASP A 74 -1.61 -7.90 -6.77
CA ASP A 74 -0.18 -7.97 -7.07
C ASP A 74 0.14 -8.99 -8.20
N GLY A 75 -0.88 -9.50 -8.88
CA GLY A 75 -0.78 -10.49 -9.95
C GLY A 75 -2.07 -10.59 -10.74
N TRP A 76 -2.00 -11.24 -11.90
CA TRP A 76 -3.11 -11.32 -12.83
C TRP A 76 -4.39 -11.87 -12.17
N ASP A 77 -4.32 -13.06 -11.58
CA ASP A 77 -5.51 -13.76 -11.09
C ASP A 77 -6.24 -12.99 -9.98
N ALA A 78 -5.48 -12.37 -9.07
CA ALA A 78 -6.05 -11.59 -7.97
C ALA A 78 -6.70 -10.29 -8.47
N THR A 79 -6.03 -9.55 -9.35
CA THR A 79 -6.60 -8.33 -9.96
C THR A 79 -7.83 -8.69 -10.80
N PHE A 80 -7.73 -9.74 -11.61
CA PHE A 80 -8.80 -10.20 -12.49
C PHE A 80 -10.03 -10.62 -11.69
N ALA A 81 -9.87 -11.38 -10.59
CA ALA A 81 -11.01 -11.81 -9.77
C ALA A 81 -11.83 -10.63 -9.22
N VAL A 82 -11.16 -9.60 -8.72
CA VAL A 82 -11.84 -8.38 -8.22
C VAL A 82 -12.41 -7.56 -9.36
N ALA A 83 -11.66 -7.40 -10.46
CA ALA A 83 -12.11 -6.69 -11.64
C ALA A 83 -13.38 -7.34 -12.23
N SER A 84 -13.44 -8.66 -12.35
CA SER A 84 -14.61 -9.39 -12.85
C SER A 84 -15.83 -9.20 -11.96
N ALA A 85 -15.66 -9.16 -10.64
CA ALA A 85 -16.75 -8.87 -9.71
C ALA A 85 -17.29 -7.44 -9.89
N ILE A 86 -16.42 -6.45 -10.11
CA ILE A 86 -16.82 -5.05 -10.31
C ILE A 86 -17.45 -4.85 -11.70
N CYS A 87 -16.93 -5.51 -12.73
CA CYS A 87 -17.42 -5.38 -14.11
C CYS A 87 -18.80 -6.03 -14.33
N ALA A 88 -19.19 -6.98 -13.48
CA ALA A 88 -20.49 -7.65 -13.55
C ALA A 88 -21.65 -6.65 -13.47
N ASP A 89 -22.74 -6.90 -14.21
CA ASP A 89 -23.93 -6.03 -14.20
C ASP A 89 -24.58 -5.94 -12.82
N THR A 90 -24.51 -7.03 -12.05
CA THR A 90 -24.99 -7.15 -10.68
C THR A 90 -23.87 -7.66 -9.78
N GLN A 91 -23.66 -6.97 -8.68
CA GLN A 91 -22.70 -7.29 -7.64
C GLN A 91 -23.43 -7.92 -6.46
N MET A 92 -22.95 -9.07 -6.00
CA MET A 92 -23.49 -9.72 -4.80
C MET A 92 -22.99 -9.01 -3.56
N THR A 93 -23.91 -8.47 -2.76
CA THR A 93 -23.62 -7.85 -1.46
C THR A 93 -24.23 -8.69 -0.33
N ASN A 94 -23.89 -8.37 0.92
CA ASN A 94 -24.53 -9.00 2.08
C ASN A 94 -26.03 -8.72 2.16
N ASP A 95 -26.50 -7.64 1.54
CA ASP A 95 -27.90 -7.19 1.56
C ASP A 95 -28.66 -7.56 0.28
N GLY A 96 -28.04 -8.35 -0.62
CA GLY A 96 -28.60 -8.78 -1.89
C GLY A 96 -27.81 -8.30 -3.11
N GLU A 97 -28.43 -8.37 -4.28
CA GLU A 97 -27.83 -7.89 -5.53
C GLU A 97 -27.88 -6.36 -5.61
N ALA A 98 -26.73 -5.74 -5.89
CA ALA A 98 -26.61 -4.32 -6.21
C ALA A 98 -26.23 -4.15 -7.68
N PRO A 99 -26.87 -3.25 -8.44
CA PRO A 99 -26.40 -2.94 -9.78
C PRO A 99 -25.02 -2.29 -9.73
N ARG A 100 -24.24 -2.49 -10.78
CA ARG A 100 -22.92 -1.87 -10.98
C ARG A 100 -22.93 -0.34 -10.84
N GLY A 101 -21.80 0.21 -10.40
CA GLY A 101 -21.55 1.65 -10.34
C GLY A 101 -21.53 2.36 -11.70
N ASP A 102 -22.08 3.58 -11.73
CA ASP A 102 -22.01 4.50 -12.88
C ASP A 102 -20.59 5.09 -13.02
N VAL A 103 -19.87 5.20 -11.90
CA VAL A 103 -18.49 5.67 -11.80
C VAL A 103 -17.68 4.71 -10.93
N LEU A 104 -16.47 4.39 -11.37
CA LEU A 104 -15.48 3.62 -10.60
C LEU A 104 -14.38 4.55 -10.08
N ILE A 105 -14.06 4.42 -8.79
CA ILE A 105 -12.94 5.08 -8.14
C ILE A 105 -11.89 4.04 -7.75
N MET A 106 -10.65 4.23 -8.22
CA MET A 106 -9.46 3.55 -7.72
C MET A 106 -8.81 4.41 -6.62
N GLY A 107 -8.67 3.84 -5.43
CA GLY A 107 -8.42 4.56 -4.19
C GLY A 107 -6.99 4.59 -3.69
N GLY A 108 -6.00 4.22 -4.51
CA GLY A 108 -4.60 4.09 -4.14
C GLY A 108 -4.04 2.70 -4.37
N ASP A 109 -2.73 2.66 -4.66
CA ASP A 109 -1.94 1.47 -4.94
C ASP A 109 -2.55 0.64 -6.09
N GLU A 110 -2.54 1.24 -7.27
CA GLU A 110 -3.06 0.61 -8.48
C GLU A 110 -2.07 -0.40 -9.11
N ILE A 111 -0.86 -0.50 -8.57
CA ILE A 111 0.20 -1.39 -9.05
C ILE A 111 1.09 -1.90 -7.92
N TYR A 112 1.58 -3.13 -8.07
CA TYR A 112 2.64 -3.69 -7.24
C TYR A 112 3.69 -4.43 -8.07
N PRO A 113 4.94 -4.54 -7.58
CA PRO A 113 5.46 -3.95 -6.35
C PRO A 113 5.97 -2.52 -6.55
N GLU A 114 6.21 -2.12 -7.79
CA GLU A 114 6.75 -0.81 -8.15
C GLU A 114 6.13 -0.34 -9.47
N PRO A 115 6.00 0.98 -9.68
CA PRO A 115 5.34 1.51 -10.85
C PRO A 115 6.29 1.45 -12.06
N SER A 116 5.69 1.09 -13.18
CA SER A 116 6.26 1.21 -14.53
C SER A 116 5.10 1.08 -15.52
N VAL A 117 5.23 1.66 -16.70
CA VAL A 117 4.15 1.56 -17.70
C VAL A 117 3.88 0.10 -18.06
N ASP A 118 4.93 -0.71 -18.27
CA ASP A 118 4.79 -2.15 -18.51
C ASP A 118 4.12 -2.87 -17.33
N GLY A 119 4.48 -2.52 -16.09
CA GLY A 119 3.85 -3.07 -14.89
C GLY A 119 2.35 -2.82 -14.86
N TYR A 120 1.91 -1.57 -15.11
CA TYR A 120 0.49 -1.26 -15.21
C TYR A 120 -0.18 -1.99 -16.37
N CYS A 121 0.45 -2.05 -17.56
CA CYS A 121 -0.09 -2.79 -18.70
C CYS A 121 -0.42 -4.24 -18.31
N GLU A 122 0.53 -4.91 -17.65
CA GLU A 122 0.49 -6.33 -17.39
C GLU A 122 -0.37 -6.71 -16.18
N ARG A 123 -0.36 -5.90 -15.12
CA ARG A 123 -0.94 -6.25 -13.81
C ARG A 123 -2.22 -5.48 -13.48
N THR A 124 -2.48 -4.39 -14.18
CA THR A 124 -3.66 -3.54 -13.96
C THR A 124 -4.51 -3.53 -15.22
N VAL A 125 -4.02 -2.94 -16.30
CA VAL A 125 -4.81 -2.71 -17.52
C VAL A 125 -5.26 -4.02 -18.16
N ALA A 126 -4.37 -5.00 -18.34
CA ALA A 126 -4.72 -6.23 -19.03
C ALA A 126 -5.74 -7.11 -18.25
N PRO A 127 -5.62 -7.33 -16.93
CA PRO A 127 -6.67 -7.98 -16.15
C PRO A 127 -8.02 -7.26 -16.20
N TRP A 128 -8.03 -5.92 -16.06
CA TRP A 128 -9.26 -5.13 -16.12
C TRP A 128 -9.90 -5.14 -17.51
N ASN A 129 -9.08 -5.14 -18.57
CA ASN A 129 -9.58 -5.29 -19.94
C ASN A 129 -10.15 -6.68 -20.17
N ALA A 130 -9.50 -7.73 -19.69
CA ALA A 130 -10.01 -9.09 -19.78
C ALA A 130 -11.35 -9.23 -19.06
N ALA A 131 -11.45 -8.72 -17.83
CA ALA A 131 -12.68 -8.71 -17.05
C ALA A 131 -13.80 -7.91 -17.75
N GLY A 132 -13.49 -6.75 -18.32
CA GLY A 132 -14.45 -5.97 -19.10
C GLY A 132 -14.95 -6.70 -20.35
N CYS A 133 -14.04 -7.34 -21.10
CA CYS A 133 -14.39 -8.13 -22.28
C CYS A 133 -15.33 -9.30 -21.96
N GLU A 134 -15.10 -10.00 -20.84
CA GLU A 134 -15.98 -11.10 -20.41
C GLU A 134 -17.40 -10.61 -20.07
N ASN A 135 -17.54 -9.35 -19.67
CA ASN A 135 -18.81 -8.71 -19.34
C ASN A 135 -19.39 -7.88 -20.50
N GLY A 136 -18.89 -8.03 -21.74
CA GLY A 136 -19.47 -7.45 -22.94
C GLY A 136 -19.46 -5.92 -23.00
N ASP A 137 -20.65 -5.30 -22.91
CA ASP A 137 -20.89 -3.85 -23.05
C ASP A 137 -20.39 -3.01 -21.86
N PHE A 138 -19.60 -3.60 -20.96
CA PHE A 138 -19.02 -2.88 -19.84
C PHE A 138 -18.24 -1.64 -20.34
N SER A 139 -18.65 -0.47 -19.86
CA SER A 139 -17.94 0.77 -20.09
C SER A 139 -18.29 1.74 -18.97
N THR A 140 -17.32 2.09 -18.12
CA THR A 140 -17.54 3.01 -16.99
C THR A 140 -16.52 4.14 -16.96
N THR A 141 -16.91 5.27 -16.37
CA THR A 141 -16.01 6.38 -16.10
C THR A 141 -15.08 6.00 -14.93
N LEU A 142 -13.80 6.27 -15.08
CA LEU A 142 -12.78 5.93 -14.09
C LEU A 142 -12.09 7.20 -13.58
N TYR A 143 -11.91 7.25 -12.26
CA TYR A 143 -10.99 8.15 -11.59
C TYR A 143 -10.10 7.36 -10.62
N ALA A 144 -8.89 7.83 -10.38
CA ALA A 144 -7.90 7.18 -9.53
C ALA A 144 -7.14 8.22 -8.68
N ILE A 145 -6.76 7.87 -7.46
CA ILE A 145 -5.77 8.63 -6.68
C ILE A 145 -4.57 7.74 -6.42
N PRO A 146 -3.33 8.25 -6.49
CA PRO A 146 -2.16 7.42 -6.30
C PRO A 146 -1.93 7.08 -4.81
N GLY A 147 -1.52 5.84 -4.55
CA GLY A 147 -0.93 5.38 -3.30
C GLY A 147 0.59 5.44 -3.31
N ASN A 148 1.25 4.89 -2.28
CA ASN A 148 2.71 4.94 -2.20
C ASN A 148 3.39 4.08 -3.28
N HIS A 149 2.76 3.00 -3.74
CA HIS A 149 3.32 2.16 -4.79
C HIS A 149 3.24 2.80 -6.17
N ASP A 150 2.33 3.74 -6.39
CA ASP A 150 2.24 4.52 -7.63
C ASP A 150 3.29 5.65 -7.67
N TRP A 151 3.79 6.07 -6.50
CA TRP A 151 4.68 7.22 -6.34
C TRP A 151 6.18 6.92 -6.47
N TYR A 152 6.62 5.64 -6.45
CA TYR A 152 8.05 5.34 -6.42
C TYR A 152 8.82 5.79 -7.67
N ASP A 153 8.16 6.07 -8.79
CA ASP A 153 8.78 6.66 -9.98
C ASP A 153 8.50 8.18 -10.13
N GLY A 154 7.86 8.83 -9.15
CA GLY A 154 7.47 10.24 -9.23
C GLY A 154 6.17 10.50 -10.02
N LEU A 155 5.25 9.53 -10.08
CA LEU A 155 3.97 9.57 -10.81
C LEU A 155 4.09 9.56 -12.34
N HIS A 156 5.23 9.14 -12.88
CA HIS A 156 5.39 9.09 -14.33
C HIS A 156 4.46 8.03 -14.95
N ALA A 157 4.52 6.78 -14.48
CA ALA A 157 3.70 5.71 -15.01
C ALA A 157 2.21 5.89 -14.68
N PHE A 158 1.87 6.30 -13.46
CA PHE A 158 0.48 6.64 -13.08
C PHE A 158 -0.08 7.74 -14.00
N GLY A 159 0.70 8.80 -14.22
CA GLY A 159 0.32 9.91 -15.07
C GLY A 159 0.08 9.52 -16.53
N ASP A 160 0.78 8.49 -17.02
CA ASP A 160 0.66 7.98 -18.38
C ASP A 160 -0.58 7.10 -18.57
N VAL A 161 -0.98 6.35 -17.53
CA VAL A 161 -2.10 5.40 -17.56
C VAL A 161 -3.43 6.09 -17.24
N PHE A 162 -3.50 6.90 -16.18
CA PHE A 162 -4.75 7.46 -15.67
C PHE A 162 -4.98 8.93 -16.04
N CYS A 163 -3.91 9.69 -16.27
CA CYS A 163 -4.00 11.14 -16.38
C CYS A 163 -3.74 11.69 -17.79
N ARG A 164 -3.61 10.83 -18.81
CA ARG A 164 -3.45 11.25 -20.21
C ARG A 164 -4.79 11.21 -20.94
N GLN A 165 -5.35 12.39 -21.16
CA GLN A 165 -6.45 12.63 -22.08
C GLN A 165 -5.94 12.51 -23.53
N GLY A 166 -6.19 11.37 -24.21
CA GLY A 166 -5.91 11.24 -25.65
C GLY A 166 -4.92 10.14 -26.04
N ARG A 167 -4.33 10.26 -27.24
CA ARG A 167 -3.57 9.19 -27.91
C ARG A 167 -2.36 8.74 -27.05
N PRO A 168 -2.15 7.43 -26.84
CA PRO A 168 -0.98 6.95 -26.12
C PRO A 168 0.29 7.34 -26.89
N PHE A 169 1.42 7.41 -26.19
CA PHE A 169 2.70 7.47 -26.90
C PHE A 169 2.81 6.25 -27.83
N PRO A 170 3.29 6.40 -29.08
CA PRO A 170 3.47 5.27 -29.97
C PRO A 170 4.30 4.17 -29.28
N GLY A 171 3.76 2.94 -29.25
CA GLY A 171 4.38 1.81 -28.56
C GLY A 171 3.82 1.52 -27.15
N PHE A 172 2.90 2.34 -26.63
CA PHE A 172 2.25 2.15 -25.32
C PHE A 172 0.73 1.95 -25.44
N GLU A 173 0.26 1.43 -26.58
CA GLU A 173 -1.16 1.17 -26.82
C GLU A 173 -1.74 0.15 -25.83
N ALA A 174 -0.91 -0.77 -25.33
CA ALA A 174 -1.29 -1.76 -24.32
C ALA A 174 -1.59 -1.15 -22.94
N ALA A 175 -1.15 0.10 -22.69
CA ALA A 175 -1.40 0.81 -21.44
C ALA A 175 -2.81 1.44 -21.36
N ARG A 176 -3.70 1.10 -22.31
CA ARG A 176 -5.05 1.66 -22.38
C ARG A 176 -6.09 0.68 -21.88
N PHE A 177 -6.93 1.19 -21.00
CA PHE A 177 -8.21 0.56 -20.71
C PHE A 177 -9.11 0.58 -21.96
N SER A 178 -9.70 -0.56 -22.26
CA SER A 178 -10.65 -0.74 -23.37
C SER A 178 -12.06 -0.33 -22.94
N HIS A 179 -12.38 -0.59 -21.66
CA HIS A 179 -13.72 -0.42 -21.09
C HIS A 179 -13.79 0.66 -20.00
N LEU A 180 -12.72 0.83 -19.22
CA LEU A 180 -12.61 1.94 -18.28
C LEU A 180 -12.20 3.22 -19.01
N LYS A 181 -12.81 4.35 -18.67
CA LYS A 181 -12.53 5.65 -19.30
C LYS A 181 -11.96 6.62 -18.26
N PRO A 182 -10.63 6.66 -18.07
CA PRO A 182 -9.98 7.68 -17.25
C PRO A 182 -10.32 9.08 -17.76
N ARG A 183 -10.74 9.99 -16.86
CA ARG A 183 -11.12 11.37 -17.20
C ARG A 183 -10.22 12.44 -16.58
N GLN A 184 -9.40 12.10 -15.60
CA GLN A 184 -8.56 13.09 -14.94
C GLN A 184 -7.32 13.46 -15.77
N ALA A 185 -6.80 14.67 -15.54
CA ALA A 185 -5.49 15.11 -16.05
C ALA A 185 -4.45 15.27 -14.92
N ASN A 186 -4.92 15.26 -13.67
CA ASN A 186 -4.14 15.41 -12.45
C ASN A 186 -4.31 14.18 -11.57
N SER A 187 -3.44 13.98 -10.58
CA SER A 187 -3.52 12.86 -9.62
C SER A 187 -4.57 13.06 -8.52
N TYR A 188 -5.25 14.20 -8.53
CA TYR A 188 -6.35 14.57 -7.65
C TYR A 188 -7.52 15.10 -8.48
N PHE A 189 -8.73 15.04 -7.94
CA PHE A 189 -9.95 15.45 -8.64
C PHE A 189 -11.09 15.77 -7.68
N ALA A 190 -12.11 16.45 -8.20
CA ALA A 190 -13.40 16.62 -7.53
C ALA A 190 -14.54 16.26 -8.49
N LEU A 191 -15.55 15.54 -7.99
CA LEU A 191 -16.77 15.20 -8.71
C LEU A 191 -17.94 15.90 -8.02
N LYS A 192 -18.74 16.63 -8.79
CA LYS A 192 -20.06 17.06 -8.34
C LYS A 192 -21.05 15.96 -8.70
N LEU A 193 -21.62 15.31 -7.70
CA LEU A 193 -22.52 14.16 -7.86
C LEU A 193 -23.98 14.59 -7.72
N PRO A 194 -24.95 13.73 -8.09
CA PRO A 194 -26.36 14.01 -7.87
C PRO A 194 -26.71 14.20 -6.40
N HIS A 195 -27.90 14.75 -6.14
CA HIS A 195 -28.49 14.85 -4.80
C HIS A 195 -27.65 15.66 -3.78
N GLY A 196 -26.87 16.63 -4.26
CA GLY A 196 -26.06 17.51 -3.42
C GLY A 196 -24.85 16.81 -2.81
N TRP A 197 -24.35 15.75 -3.46
CA TRP A 197 -23.12 15.06 -3.06
C TRP A 197 -21.92 15.55 -3.86
N TRP A 198 -20.76 15.47 -3.22
CA TRP A 198 -19.46 15.73 -3.82
C TRP A 198 -18.50 14.60 -3.46
N LEU A 199 -17.58 14.27 -4.35
CA LEU A 199 -16.47 13.37 -4.06
C LEU A 199 -15.16 14.07 -4.37
N CYS A 200 -14.25 14.15 -3.40
CA CYS A 200 -12.93 14.77 -3.54
C CYS A 200 -11.85 13.71 -3.36
N GLY A 201 -11.06 13.43 -4.39
CA GLY A 201 -9.90 12.55 -4.33
C GLY A 201 -8.61 13.34 -4.19
N ILE A 202 -7.86 13.11 -3.11
CA ILE A 202 -6.61 13.83 -2.80
C ILE A 202 -5.37 12.96 -3.03
N ASP A 203 -4.28 13.60 -3.43
CA ASP A 203 -2.97 12.99 -3.58
C ASP A 203 -2.02 13.55 -2.51
N ILE A 204 -1.57 12.68 -1.60
CA ILE A 204 -0.78 13.06 -0.43
C ILE A 204 0.72 12.75 -0.56
N GLN A 205 1.20 12.26 -1.72
CA GLN A 205 2.60 11.85 -1.91
C GLN A 205 3.07 10.76 -0.90
N LEU A 206 4.35 10.37 -0.97
CA LEU A 206 5.00 9.49 0.02
C LEU A 206 5.10 10.09 1.43
N ASN A 207 5.09 11.42 1.54
CA ASN A 207 5.41 12.14 2.78
C ASN A 207 4.21 12.87 3.42
N ASN A 208 2.98 12.53 3.02
CA ASN A 208 1.76 13.16 3.54
C ASN A 208 1.76 14.68 3.31
N ARG A 209 2.04 15.10 2.07
CA ARG A 209 2.13 16.49 1.61
C ARG A 209 1.12 16.76 0.48
N ILE A 210 0.42 17.89 0.62
CA ILE A 210 -0.36 18.53 -0.45
C ILE A 210 0.51 19.63 -1.06
N ASP A 211 0.59 19.67 -2.38
CA ASP A 211 1.24 20.72 -3.15
C ASP A 211 0.35 21.97 -3.28
N PRO A 212 0.92 23.17 -3.47
CA PRO A 212 0.14 24.40 -3.54
C PRO A 212 -0.98 24.39 -4.61
N PRO A 213 -0.76 23.92 -5.86
CA PRO A 213 -1.83 23.86 -6.87
C PRO A 213 -3.03 23.01 -6.44
N GLN A 214 -2.79 21.87 -5.81
CA GLN A 214 -3.86 21.01 -5.27
C GLN A 214 -4.61 21.69 -4.12
N TYR A 215 -3.88 22.38 -3.22
CA TYR A 215 -4.50 23.12 -2.12
C TYR A 215 -5.42 24.24 -2.66
N ASP A 216 -4.91 25.05 -3.59
CA ASP A 216 -5.67 26.15 -4.21
C ASP A 216 -6.89 25.63 -4.97
N PHE A 217 -6.75 24.49 -5.64
CA PHE A 217 -7.86 23.80 -6.30
C PHE A 217 -8.96 23.43 -5.30
N PHE A 218 -8.64 22.77 -4.18
CA PHE A 218 -9.65 22.38 -3.20
C PHE A 218 -10.24 23.57 -2.42
N GLU A 219 -9.49 24.66 -2.23
CA GLU A 219 -10.10 25.93 -1.77
C GLU A 219 -11.12 26.48 -2.77
N SER A 220 -10.85 26.36 -4.08
CA SER A 220 -11.80 26.77 -5.12
C SER A 220 -13.04 25.88 -5.16
N VAL A 221 -12.89 24.57 -4.95
CA VAL A 221 -13.99 23.60 -4.86
C VAL A 221 -14.84 23.89 -3.62
N ALA A 222 -14.23 24.13 -2.46
CA ALA A 222 -14.93 24.43 -1.22
C ALA A 222 -15.85 25.66 -1.33
N LYS A 223 -15.49 26.66 -2.15
CA LYS A 223 -16.34 27.83 -2.43
C LYS A 223 -17.59 27.49 -3.25
N LYS A 224 -17.61 26.36 -3.95
CA LYS A 224 -18.75 25.87 -4.75
C LYS A 224 -19.66 24.94 -3.95
N ILE A 225 -19.17 24.36 -2.87
CA ILE A 225 -19.95 23.47 -1.99
C ILE A 225 -20.82 24.30 -1.07
N SER A 226 -22.13 24.13 -1.17
CA SER A 226 -23.12 24.89 -0.41
C SER A 226 -23.43 24.24 0.94
N LYS A 227 -23.97 25.04 1.86
CA LYS A 227 -24.46 24.53 3.15
C LYS A 227 -25.51 23.43 2.94
N GLY A 228 -25.29 22.28 3.59
CA GLY A 228 -26.19 21.12 3.51
C GLY A 228 -25.80 20.09 2.44
N GLU A 229 -24.86 20.42 1.55
CA GLU A 229 -24.26 19.44 0.63
C GLU A 229 -23.30 18.50 1.38
N GLN A 230 -23.16 17.30 0.83
CA GLN A 230 -22.46 16.18 1.45
C GLN A 230 -21.17 15.88 0.70
N ILE A 231 -20.14 15.45 1.42
CA ILE A 231 -18.81 15.24 0.83
C ILE A 231 -18.30 13.84 1.20
N ILE A 232 -17.85 13.12 0.17
CA ILE A 232 -17.01 11.94 0.25
C ILE A 232 -15.56 12.38 0.02
N LEU A 233 -14.66 12.09 0.95
CA LEU A 233 -13.23 12.36 0.81
C LEU A 233 -12.48 11.05 0.57
N CYS A 234 -11.88 10.90 -0.60
CA CYS A 234 -11.00 9.78 -0.90
C CYS A 234 -9.55 10.19 -0.65
N ALA A 235 -8.83 9.44 0.18
CA ALA A 235 -7.41 9.62 0.46
C ALA A 235 -6.72 8.25 0.41
N PRO A 236 -5.44 8.14 0.04
CA PRO A 236 -4.86 6.82 -0.19
C PRO A 236 -4.63 6.03 1.11
N THR A 237 -4.43 6.70 2.26
CA THR A 237 -4.06 6.02 3.51
C THR A 237 -5.02 6.31 4.68
N PRO A 238 -5.32 5.31 5.54
CA PRO A 238 -6.17 5.45 6.73
C PRO A 238 -5.38 6.06 7.90
N SER A 239 -5.01 7.33 7.75
CA SER A 239 -4.14 8.03 8.70
C SER A 239 -4.63 8.03 10.16
N TRP A 240 -5.94 7.83 10.39
CA TRP A 240 -6.53 7.68 11.72
C TRP A 240 -6.08 6.42 12.47
N VAL A 241 -5.74 5.34 11.76
CA VAL A 241 -5.20 4.12 12.38
C VAL A 241 -3.83 4.43 12.98
N ARG A 242 -2.96 5.07 12.20
CA ARG A 242 -1.63 5.50 12.67
C ARG A 242 -1.72 6.49 13.83
N GLU A 243 -2.61 7.48 13.74
CA GLU A 243 -2.86 8.43 14.85
C GLU A 243 -3.16 7.69 16.15
N THR A 244 -4.02 6.67 16.07
CA THR A 244 -4.45 5.89 17.23
C THR A 244 -3.37 4.94 17.74
N SER A 245 -2.58 4.36 16.84
CA SER A 245 -1.51 3.41 17.15
C SER A 245 -0.20 4.07 17.60
N GLY A 246 -0.28 5.25 18.22
CA GLY A 246 0.88 5.93 18.81
C GLY A 246 1.67 6.80 17.83
N ASN A 247 1.03 7.33 16.78
CA ASN A 247 1.60 8.35 15.90
C ASN A 247 0.87 9.70 15.96
N PRO A 248 1.05 10.49 17.04
CA PRO A 248 0.40 11.79 17.15
C PRO A 248 0.69 12.68 15.94
N GLY A 249 -0.36 13.22 15.32
CA GLY A 249 -0.27 14.10 14.16
C GLY A 249 -0.24 13.39 12.80
N ALA A 250 -0.30 12.06 12.73
CA ALA A 250 -0.40 11.32 11.48
C ALA A 250 -1.64 11.72 10.65
N SER A 251 -2.75 12.03 11.33
CA SER A 251 -4.02 12.44 10.72
C SER A 251 -4.15 13.94 10.49
N LYS A 252 -3.10 14.73 10.76
CA LYS A 252 -3.15 16.20 10.67
C LYS A 252 -3.50 16.69 9.28
N LEU A 253 -2.91 16.11 8.24
CA LEU A 253 -3.21 16.48 6.85
C LEU A 253 -4.68 16.19 6.51
N LEU A 254 -5.15 14.98 6.82
CA LEU A 254 -6.55 14.60 6.61
C LEU A 254 -7.50 15.58 7.30
N ALA A 255 -7.23 15.92 8.56
CA ALA A 255 -8.02 16.90 9.31
C ALA A 255 -8.00 18.30 8.67
N THR A 256 -6.87 18.73 8.12
CA THR A 256 -6.76 19.99 7.37
C THR A 256 -7.60 19.95 6.11
N MET A 257 -7.53 18.89 5.30
CA MET A 257 -8.33 18.78 4.08
C MET A 257 -9.83 18.71 4.38
N MET A 258 -10.24 17.99 5.42
CA MET A 258 -11.64 18.02 5.89
C MET A 258 -12.09 19.43 6.26
N GLN A 259 -11.22 20.23 6.90
CA GLN A 259 -11.55 21.61 7.26
C GLN A 259 -11.66 22.51 6.02
N VAL A 260 -10.73 22.39 5.06
CA VAL A 260 -10.74 23.16 3.81
C VAL A 260 -12.03 22.88 3.03
N LEU A 261 -12.35 21.60 2.81
CA LEU A 261 -13.52 21.19 2.02
C LEU A 261 -14.85 21.60 2.68
N SER A 262 -14.90 21.61 4.02
CA SER A 262 -16.08 22.06 4.77
C SER A 262 -16.18 23.58 4.95
N ALA A 263 -15.24 24.38 4.43
CA ALA A 263 -15.24 25.84 4.64
C ALA A 263 -16.49 26.53 4.09
N GLY A 264 -17.09 26.02 3.01
CA GLY A 264 -18.34 26.51 2.42
C GLY A 264 -19.62 26.08 3.16
N GLY A 265 -19.49 25.28 4.24
CA GLY A 265 -20.62 24.75 5.00
C GLY A 265 -21.10 23.36 4.58
N GLY A 266 -20.43 22.72 3.62
CA GLY A 266 -20.61 21.31 3.28
C GLY A 266 -20.10 20.39 4.38
N GLU A 267 -20.64 19.17 4.45
CA GLU A 267 -20.34 18.21 5.51
C GLU A 267 -19.62 16.98 4.97
N ILE A 268 -18.44 16.68 5.49
CA ILE A 268 -17.81 15.38 5.25
C ILE A 268 -18.67 14.31 5.92
N ARG A 269 -19.20 13.36 5.13
CA ARG A 269 -20.00 12.22 5.61
C ARG A 269 -19.26 10.90 5.51
N LEU A 270 -18.30 10.81 4.58
CA LEU A 270 -17.56 9.59 4.33
C LEU A 270 -16.11 9.92 4.01
N VAL A 271 -15.18 9.17 4.59
CA VAL A 271 -13.78 9.12 4.17
C VAL A 271 -13.46 7.71 3.68
N LEU A 272 -13.01 7.57 2.44
CA LEU A 272 -12.62 6.31 1.80
C LEU A 272 -11.10 6.24 1.66
N THR A 273 -10.52 5.09 1.97
CA THR A 273 -9.06 4.85 1.92
C THR A 273 -8.71 3.42 1.53
N GLY A 274 -7.48 3.22 1.05
CA GLY A 274 -6.82 1.93 0.82
C GLY A 274 -5.69 1.67 1.82
N ASP A 275 -4.50 1.30 1.33
CA ASP A 275 -3.19 1.06 1.99
C ASP A 275 -3.17 -0.14 2.94
N LEU A 276 -4.19 -0.26 3.79
CA LEU A 276 -4.36 -1.42 4.62
C LEU A 276 -5.28 -2.41 3.93
N HIS A 277 -4.69 -3.49 3.42
CA HIS A 277 -5.33 -4.57 2.67
C HIS A 277 -6.35 -5.42 3.45
N HIS A 278 -7.39 -4.76 3.94
CA HIS A 278 -8.55 -5.31 4.59
C HIS A 278 -9.71 -4.33 4.44
N TYR A 279 -10.89 -4.73 4.90
CA TYR A 279 -11.99 -3.81 5.12
C TYR A 279 -12.08 -3.43 6.60
N SER A 280 -12.28 -2.15 6.90
CA SER A 280 -12.71 -1.70 8.23
C SER A 280 -13.60 -0.48 8.15
N ARG A 281 -14.60 -0.40 9.03
CA ARG A 281 -15.53 0.72 9.13
C ARG A 281 -15.54 1.28 10.55
N TYR A 282 -15.32 2.57 10.67
CA TYR A 282 -15.39 3.33 11.91
C TYR A 282 -16.45 4.42 11.80
N GLU A 283 -17.21 4.65 12.86
CA GLU A 283 -18.28 5.67 12.89
C GLU A 283 -18.11 6.63 14.06
N SER A 284 -18.45 7.90 13.82
CA SER A 284 -18.58 8.90 14.87
C SER A 284 -19.75 8.57 15.80
N ALA A 285 -19.73 9.09 17.02
CA ALA A 285 -20.79 8.82 18.00
C ALA A 285 -22.20 9.23 17.53
N ASP A 286 -22.30 10.29 16.72
CA ASP A 286 -23.54 10.77 16.11
C ASP A 286 -23.88 10.10 14.77
N ARG A 287 -23.04 9.14 14.31
CA ARG A 287 -23.14 8.44 13.01
C ARG A 287 -23.22 9.36 11.79
N ARG A 288 -22.73 10.60 11.91
CA ARG A 288 -22.72 11.56 10.79
C ARG A 288 -21.48 11.45 9.92
N LEU A 289 -20.40 10.85 10.42
CA LEU A 289 -19.16 10.66 9.68
C LEU A 289 -18.68 9.22 9.82
N THR A 290 -18.50 8.57 8.68
CA THR A 290 -17.96 7.21 8.57
C THR A 290 -16.57 7.26 7.95
N LEU A 291 -15.64 6.48 8.51
CA LEU A 291 -14.31 6.25 7.97
C LEU A 291 -14.24 4.79 7.50
N ILE A 292 -13.87 4.59 6.24
CA ILE A 292 -13.76 3.27 5.64
C ILE A 292 -12.34 3.09 5.10
N THR A 293 -11.73 1.97 5.49
CA THR A 293 -10.60 1.37 4.80
C THR A 293 -11.16 0.24 3.95
N ALA A 294 -10.91 0.26 2.65
CA ALA A 294 -11.40 -0.71 1.67
C ALA A 294 -10.25 -1.16 0.74
N GLY A 295 -9.14 -1.60 1.33
CA GLY A 295 -7.96 -2.08 0.59
C GLY A 295 -8.04 -3.54 0.12
N GLY A 296 -9.26 -4.05 -0.10
CA GLY A 296 -9.49 -5.43 -0.49
C GLY A 296 -9.33 -5.70 -2.00
N GLY A 297 -8.65 -4.83 -2.75
CA GLY A 297 -8.63 -4.82 -4.21
C GLY A 297 -7.86 -5.95 -4.90
N GLY A 298 -7.26 -6.85 -4.11
CA GLY A 298 -6.61 -8.07 -4.59
C GLY A 298 -5.22 -8.30 -4.01
N ALA A 299 -4.60 -7.28 -3.41
CA ALA A 299 -3.32 -7.44 -2.73
C ALA A 299 -3.41 -8.38 -1.50
N PHE A 300 -2.26 -8.85 -1.00
CA PHE A 300 -2.21 -9.76 0.15
C PHE A 300 -2.85 -9.15 1.40
N LEU A 301 -3.52 -9.96 2.24
CA LEU A 301 -4.29 -9.41 3.36
C LEU A 301 -3.45 -8.85 4.52
N HIS A 302 -3.87 -7.70 5.05
CA HIS A 302 -3.40 -7.16 6.32
C HIS A 302 -4.25 -7.64 7.51
N PRO A 303 -3.66 -7.81 8.72
CA PRO A 303 -4.38 -8.36 9.86
C PRO A 303 -5.44 -7.40 10.43
N THR A 304 -6.65 -7.90 10.67
CA THR A 304 -7.74 -7.12 11.32
C THR A 304 -7.80 -7.32 12.83
N HIS A 305 -7.23 -8.41 13.36
CA HIS A 305 -7.20 -8.72 14.81
C HIS A 305 -6.29 -7.79 15.62
N LYS A 306 -5.53 -6.91 14.97
CA LYS A 306 -4.74 -5.83 15.58
C LYS A 306 -5.36 -4.45 15.41
N LEU A 307 -6.47 -4.33 14.69
CA LEU A 307 -7.14 -3.05 14.48
C LEU A 307 -7.71 -2.50 15.79
N PRO A 308 -7.46 -1.22 16.11
CA PRO A 308 -7.92 -0.63 17.35
C PRO A 308 -9.45 -0.56 17.38
N ALA A 309 -10.05 -0.74 18.56
CA ALA A 309 -11.49 -0.65 18.76
C ALA A 309 -12.03 0.79 18.60
N LYS A 310 -11.17 1.78 18.80
CA LYS A 310 -11.43 3.20 18.57
C LYS A 310 -10.46 3.73 17.52
N ALA A 311 -10.84 4.80 16.85
CA ALA A 311 -9.95 5.56 15.98
C ALA A 311 -9.99 7.05 16.33
N LYS A 312 -8.92 7.78 16.03
CA LYS A 312 -8.78 9.20 16.31
C LYS A 312 -8.37 9.96 15.04
N ILE A 313 -9.00 11.12 14.84
CA ILE A 313 -8.52 12.14 13.91
C ILE A 313 -8.15 13.38 14.74
N GLY A 314 -6.87 13.72 14.76
CA GLY A 314 -6.35 14.88 15.47
C GLY A 314 -6.84 16.18 14.85
N LYS A 315 -7.18 17.18 15.67
CA LYS A 315 -7.54 18.53 15.21
C LYS A 315 -6.40 19.50 15.53
N ARG A 316 -6.14 20.48 14.66
CA ARG A 316 -5.25 21.60 14.98
C ARG A 316 -5.87 22.42 16.13
N GLY A 317 -5.23 22.40 17.30
CA GLY A 317 -5.61 23.24 18.45
C GLY A 317 -6.88 22.82 19.19
N GLY A 318 -7.30 21.54 19.13
CA GLY A 318 -8.48 21.05 19.85
C GLY A 318 -8.46 19.53 20.09
N PRO A 319 -9.43 18.99 20.82
CA PRO A 319 -9.51 17.56 21.09
C PRO A 319 -9.70 16.76 19.80
N ALA A 320 -9.06 15.59 19.73
CA ALA A 320 -9.23 14.68 18.61
C ALA A 320 -10.69 14.22 18.50
N ARG A 321 -11.18 14.04 17.27
CA ARG A 321 -12.46 13.37 17.03
C ARG A 321 -12.27 11.88 17.20
N GLU A 322 -13.15 11.25 17.97
CA GLU A 322 -13.11 9.81 18.23
C GLU A 322 -14.18 9.06 17.43
N PHE A 323 -13.82 7.87 17.00
CA PHE A 323 -14.66 6.97 16.22
C PHE A 323 -14.62 5.57 16.82
N SER A 324 -15.68 4.79 16.64
CA SER A 324 -15.75 3.40 17.08
C SER A 324 -15.72 2.46 15.89
N LYS A 325 -14.94 1.39 15.97
CA LYS A 325 -14.96 0.33 14.95
C LYS A 325 -16.32 -0.36 14.99
N VAL A 326 -16.99 -0.39 13.85
CA VAL A 326 -18.31 -1.01 13.67
C VAL A 326 -18.19 -2.36 12.99
N GLU A 327 -17.34 -2.47 11.97
CA GLU A 327 -17.17 -3.70 11.18
C GLU A 327 -15.74 -3.84 10.65
N CYS A 328 -15.28 -5.06 10.40
CA CYS A 328 -14.06 -5.32 9.64
C CYS A 328 -14.09 -6.68 8.94
N TYR A 329 -13.48 -6.77 7.77
CA TYR A 329 -13.29 -8.03 7.04
C TYR A 329 -11.80 -8.22 6.67
N PRO A 330 -11.23 -9.41 6.91
CA PRO A 330 -11.85 -10.56 7.58
C PRO A 330 -12.19 -10.30 9.05
N LEU A 331 -13.11 -11.07 9.62
CA LEU A 331 -13.39 -11.00 11.06
C LEU A 331 -12.11 -11.25 11.88
N PRO A 332 -11.93 -10.63 13.06
CA PRO A 332 -10.71 -10.74 13.86
C PRO A 332 -10.27 -12.19 14.13
N GLU A 333 -11.22 -13.07 14.45
CA GLU A 333 -10.94 -14.49 14.71
C GLU A 333 -10.42 -15.22 13.46
N VAL A 334 -10.99 -14.91 12.28
CA VAL A 334 -10.54 -15.45 11.00
C VAL A 334 -9.14 -14.94 10.69
N SER A 335 -8.90 -13.64 10.87
CA SER A 335 -7.58 -13.03 10.69
C SER A 335 -6.51 -13.65 11.60
N GLN A 336 -6.85 -13.94 12.87
CA GLN A 336 -5.93 -14.60 13.79
C GLN A 336 -5.64 -16.05 13.38
N LYS A 337 -6.65 -16.78 12.91
CA LYS A 337 -6.47 -18.15 12.38
C LYS A 337 -5.57 -18.14 11.14
N LEU A 338 -5.76 -17.19 10.22
CA LEU A 338 -4.91 -17.04 9.03
C LEU A 338 -3.45 -16.74 9.40
N ALA A 339 -3.20 -15.99 10.48
CA ALA A 339 -1.84 -15.68 10.91
C ALA A 339 -1.00 -16.93 11.29
N TRP A 340 -1.64 -18.03 11.71
CA TRP A 340 -0.93 -19.30 11.97
C TRP A 340 -0.30 -19.90 10.71
N ARG A 341 -0.76 -19.52 9.51
CA ARG A 341 -0.15 -19.95 8.24
C ARG A 341 1.27 -19.40 8.08
N ASN A 342 1.68 -18.40 8.86
CA ASN A 342 3.06 -17.92 8.89
C ASN A 342 4.05 -18.99 9.37
N LEU A 343 3.61 -20.03 10.10
CA LEU A 343 4.46 -21.19 10.42
C LEU A 343 4.88 -21.98 9.17
N LEU A 344 4.10 -21.88 8.08
CA LEU A 344 4.40 -22.51 6.80
C LEU A 344 5.20 -21.59 5.87
N PHE A 345 5.61 -20.41 6.35
CA PHE A 345 6.31 -19.39 5.55
C PHE A 345 7.51 -19.91 4.75
N PRO A 346 8.40 -20.77 5.29
CA PRO A 346 9.54 -21.29 4.54
C PRO A 346 9.14 -22.14 3.32
N PHE A 347 7.96 -22.77 3.37
CA PHE A 347 7.45 -23.61 2.27
C PHE A 347 6.78 -22.76 1.18
N TYR A 348 6.19 -21.62 1.54
CA TYR A 348 5.65 -20.67 0.57
C TYR A 348 6.72 -19.79 -0.07
N ASN A 349 7.84 -19.53 0.64
CA ASN A 349 8.93 -18.66 0.21
C ASN A 349 10.28 -19.39 0.27
N PRO A 350 10.48 -20.45 -0.55
CA PRO A 350 11.68 -21.28 -0.46
C PRO A 350 12.95 -20.52 -0.83
N ASP A 351 12.89 -19.56 -1.74
CA ASP A 351 14.00 -18.68 -2.11
C ASP A 351 14.48 -17.82 -0.93
N PHE A 352 13.54 -17.26 -0.17
CA PHE A 352 13.88 -16.54 1.06
C PHE A 352 14.49 -17.47 2.11
N ALA A 353 13.89 -18.63 2.33
CA ALA A 353 14.36 -19.61 3.30
C ALA A 353 15.77 -20.12 2.95
N LEU A 354 16.04 -20.42 1.67
CA LEU A 354 17.36 -20.82 1.19
C LEU A 354 18.39 -19.70 1.35
N THR A 355 17.99 -18.45 1.11
CA THR A 355 18.88 -17.29 1.30
C THR A 355 19.26 -17.11 2.76
N LEU A 356 18.29 -17.23 3.66
CA LEU A 356 18.55 -17.20 5.10
C LEU A 356 19.44 -18.38 5.51
N GLY A 357 19.18 -19.59 5.00
CA GLY A 357 20.03 -20.76 5.21
C GLY A 357 21.48 -20.54 4.74
N ALA A 358 21.67 -19.91 3.57
CA ALA A 358 23.00 -19.55 3.08
C ALA A 358 23.71 -18.53 3.98
N ILE A 359 22.98 -17.54 4.53
CA ILE A 359 23.51 -16.60 5.54
C ILE A 359 23.97 -17.36 6.79
N TYR A 360 23.19 -18.32 7.29
CA TYR A 360 23.59 -19.16 8.41
C TYR A 360 24.82 -20.01 8.10
N VAL A 361 24.88 -20.64 6.91
CA VAL A 361 26.06 -21.40 6.49
C VAL A 361 27.31 -20.51 6.44
N LEU A 362 27.20 -19.29 5.93
CA LEU A 362 28.31 -18.33 5.92
C LEU A 362 28.73 -17.93 7.33
N LEU A 363 27.76 -17.64 8.21
CA LEU A 363 28.02 -17.33 9.62
C LEU A 363 28.75 -18.48 10.32
N SER A 364 28.27 -19.71 10.18
CA SER A 364 28.92 -20.91 10.72
C SER A 364 30.31 -21.11 10.11
N TRP A 365 30.46 -20.91 8.79
CA TRP A 365 31.74 -21.03 8.11
C TRP A 365 32.79 -20.08 8.68
N PHE A 366 32.45 -18.81 8.89
CA PHE A 366 33.37 -17.84 9.49
C PHE A 366 33.78 -18.21 10.92
N LEU A 367 32.86 -18.74 11.71
CA LEU A 367 33.16 -19.20 13.07
C LEU A 367 34.09 -20.42 13.07
N VAL A 368 33.76 -21.44 12.27
CA VAL A 368 34.47 -22.73 12.24
C VAL A 368 35.87 -22.62 11.66
N THR A 369 36.03 -21.89 10.54
CA THR A 369 37.33 -21.76 9.86
C THR A 369 38.37 -21.01 10.69
N ARG A 370 37.97 -20.31 11.74
CA ARG A 370 38.85 -19.52 12.61
C ARG A 370 39.03 -20.11 14.01
N GLN A 371 38.15 -21.01 14.43
CA GLN A 371 38.23 -21.70 15.72
C GLN A 371 39.38 -22.72 15.79
N ILE A 372 39.74 -23.36 14.67
CA ILE A 372 40.73 -24.44 14.65
C ILE A 372 41.57 -24.32 13.38
N GLY A 373 42.88 -24.18 13.54
CA GLY A 373 43.81 -24.17 12.42
C GLY A 373 43.76 -25.48 11.62
N GLY A 374 43.09 -25.47 10.46
CA GLY A 374 43.20 -26.50 9.42
C GLY A 374 41.95 -27.36 9.14
N ASN A 375 42.00 -28.09 8.02
CA ASN A 375 40.91 -28.84 7.35
C ASN A 375 40.17 -29.94 8.17
N ALA A 376 40.46 -30.12 9.46
CA ALA A 376 39.77 -31.10 10.33
C ALA A 376 38.51 -30.52 11.04
N ALA A 377 38.23 -29.24 10.84
CA ALA A 377 37.34 -28.43 11.69
C ALA A 377 35.82 -28.68 11.51
N LEU A 378 35.35 -28.97 10.30
CA LEU A 378 33.93 -29.25 10.09
C LEU A 378 33.54 -30.56 10.79
N THR A 379 34.38 -31.58 10.67
CA THR A 379 34.13 -32.90 11.26
C THR A 379 34.10 -32.84 12.79
N SER A 380 35.02 -32.12 13.44
CA SER A 380 35.03 -31.97 14.91
C SER A 380 33.83 -31.18 15.43
N LEU A 381 33.45 -30.08 14.78
CA LEU A 381 32.27 -29.30 15.17
C LEU A 381 30.98 -30.11 15.00
N PHE A 382 30.82 -30.83 13.87
CA PHE A 382 29.69 -31.74 13.70
C PHE A 382 29.66 -32.82 14.79
N THR A 383 30.82 -33.31 15.20
CA THR A 383 30.93 -34.32 16.28
C THR A 383 30.54 -33.73 17.64
N ASP A 384 30.97 -32.51 17.96
CA ASP A 384 30.69 -31.81 19.23
C ASP A 384 29.24 -31.32 19.34
N ILE A 385 28.64 -30.92 18.22
CA ILE A 385 27.22 -30.59 18.13
C ILE A 385 26.37 -31.87 18.26
N TYR A 386 26.76 -32.94 17.55
CA TYR A 386 26.03 -34.22 17.59
C TYR A 386 26.17 -34.94 18.95
N SER A 387 27.29 -34.77 19.64
CA SER A 387 27.53 -35.35 20.98
C SER A 387 26.88 -34.58 22.12
N GLY A 388 26.34 -33.38 21.87
CA GLY A 388 25.68 -32.54 22.87
C GLY A 388 26.63 -31.93 23.90
N THR A 389 27.94 -31.94 23.67
CA THR A 389 28.94 -31.38 24.60
C THR A 389 29.19 -29.88 24.39
N HIS A 390 28.73 -29.31 23.28
CA HIS A 390 28.86 -27.88 22.99
C HIS A 390 27.90 -27.05 23.86
N LYS A 391 28.42 -26.12 24.66
CA LYS A 391 27.58 -25.18 25.43
C LYS A 391 27.29 -23.95 24.59
N ILE A 392 26.04 -23.48 24.61
CA ILE A 392 25.60 -22.25 23.90
C ILE A 392 26.47 -21.04 24.28
N GLY A 393 26.92 -20.96 25.53
CA GLY A 393 27.81 -19.89 26.00
C GLY A 393 29.16 -19.84 25.29
N ASP A 394 29.68 -21.00 24.85
CA ASP A 394 30.96 -21.08 24.17
C ASP A 394 30.85 -20.50 22.75
N THR A 395 29.73 -20.74 22.03
CA THR A 395 29.45 -20.15 20.71
C THR A 395 29.46 -18.62 20.77
N VAL A 396 28.83 -18.04 21.79
CA VAL A 396 28.76 -16.58 21.96
C VAL A 396 30.14 -15.99 22.22
N VAL A 397 30.95 -16.61 23.09
CA VAL A 397 32.31 -16.15 23.37
C VAL A 397 33.19 -16.24 22.12
N GLN A 398 33.11 -17.34 21.38
CA GLN A 398 33.86 -17.55 20.14
C GLN A 398 33.47 -16.54 19.06
N PHE A 399 32.17 -16.23 18.96
CA PHE A 399 31.68 -15.20 18.04
C PHE A 399 32.34 -13.85 18.31
N PHE A 400 32.34 -13.40 19.57
CA PHE A 400 32.96 -12.12 19.92
C PHE A 400 34.49 -12.13 19.78
N ASP A 401 35.14 -13.27 20.04
CA ASP A 401 36.58 -13.45 19.84
C ASP A 401 37.00 -13.43 18.36
N ALA A 402 36.11 -13.88 17.46
CA ALA A 402 36.35 -13.89 16.02
C ALA A 402 36.29 -12.49 15.37
N ILE A 403 35.47 -11.57 15.89
CA ILE A 403 35.29 -10.21 15.34
C ILE A 403 36.62 -9.46 15.17
N PRO A 404 37.45 -9.24 16.22
CA PRO A 404 38.70 -8.49 16.06
C PRO A 404 39.76 -9.23 15.23
N LYS A 405 39.61 -10.54 15.02
CA LYS A 405 40.58 -11.39 14.31
C LYS A 405 40.30 -11.51 12.81
N SER A 406 39.11 -11.08 12.35
CA SER A 406 38.67 -11.20 10.97
C SER A 406 37.93 -9.93 10.54
N PRO A 407 38.59 -9.01 9.80
CA PRO A 407 37.95 -7.81 9.27
C PRO A 407 36.73 -8.13 8.41
N GLU A 408 36.79 -9.20 7.60
CA GLU A 408 35.67 -9.64 6.78
C GLU A 408 34.46 -10.09 7.61
N PHE A 409 34.68 -10.84 8.70
CA PHE A 409 33.63 -11.25 9.61
C PHE A 409 33.05 -10.06 10.39
N ALA A 410 33.90 -9.13 10.84
CA ALA A 410 33.46 -7.91 11.51
C ALA A 410 32.56 -7.05 10.62
N ILE A 411 32.92 -6.90 9.34
CA ILE A 411 32.10 -6.20 8.34
C ILE A 411 30.77 -6.92 8.15
N PHE A 412 30.79 -8.25 8.01
CA PHE A 412 29.59 -9.05 7.84
C PHE A 412 28.63 -8.91 9.04
N VAL A 413 29.12 -9.10 10.26
CA VAL A 413 28.34 -8.99 11.50
C VAL A 413 27.78 -7.58 11.66
N THR A 414 28.57 -6.56 11.34
CA THR A 414 28.12 -5.17 11.40
C THR A 414 27.02 -4.90 10.38
N ALA A 415 27.17 -5.36 9.13
CA ALA A 415 26.15 -5.23 8.10
C ALA A 415 24.85 -5.97 8.48
N PHE A 416 24.98 -7.20 9.01
CA PHE A 416 23.86 -8.01 9.46
C PHE A 416 23.11 -7.36 10.63
N THR A 417 23.83 -6.84 11.62
CA THR A 417 23.27 -6.08 12.74
C THR A 417 22.61 -4.79 12.27
N ALA A 418 23.28 -4.05 11.39
CA ALA A 418 22.77 -2.81 10.82
C ALA A 418 21.47 -3.04 10.05
N ALA A 419 21.34 -4.17 9.33
CA ALA A 419 20.10 -4.55 8.67
C ALA A 419 18.95 -4.71 9.69
N PHE A 420 19.14 -5.47 10.78
CA PHE A 420 18.10 -5.59 11.81
C PHE A 420 17.75 -4.27 12.49
N ILE A 421 18.72 -3.38 12.70
CA ILE A 421 18.45 -2.04 13.24
C ILE A 421 17.66 -1.21 12.22
N ALA A 422 18.04 -1.25 10.94
CA ALA A 422 17.41 -0.46 9.88
C ALA A 422 15.96 -0.89 9.63
N PHE A 423 15.68 -2.20 9.61
CA PHE A 423 14.35 -2.75 9.37
C PHE A 423 13.47 -2.84 10.62
N ASN A 424 13.98 -2.45 11.79
CA ASN A 424 13.18 -2.39 13.01
C ASN A 424 12.34 -1.10 13.05
N LEU A 425 11.02 -1.29 13.06
CA LEU A 425 10.02 -0.21 13.03
C LEU A 425 9.88 0.55 14.38
N THR A 426 10.70 0.23 15.39
CA THR A 426 10.70 0.91 16.69
C THR A 426 11.13 2.38 16.54
N ARG A 427 10.32 3.30 17.06
CA ARG A 427 10.56 4.76 16.93
C ARG A 427 11.73 5.27 17.76
N ASN A 428 11.84 4.78 18.99
CA ASN A 428 12.91 5.20 19.88
C ASN A 428 14.24 4.64 19.34
N VAL A 429 15.16 5.52 18.97
CA VAL A 429 16.43 5.14 18.33
C VAL A 429 17.24 4.19 19.22
N ALA A 430 17.30 4.45 20.52
CA ALA A 430 18.01 3.59 21.46
C ALA A 430 17.37 2.20 21.58
N ALA A 431 16.03 2.14 21.66
CA ALA A 431 15.31 0.87 21.67
C ALA A 431 15.44 0.12 20.33
N ARG A 432 15.42 0.83 19.20
CA ARG A 432 15.62 0.26 17.86
C ARG A 432 17.00 -0.38 17.73
N ILE A 433 18.04 0.33 18.17
CA ILE A 433 19.41 -0.19 18.23
C ILE A 433 19.46 -1.41 19.17
N GLY A 434 18.94 -1.27 20.39
CA GLY A 434 18.94 -2.34 21.39
C GLY A 434 18.26 -3.61 20.90
N PHE A 435 17.06 -3.50 20.32
CA PHE A 435 16.35 -4.64 19.74
C PHE A 435 17.06 -5.22 18.51
N GLY A 436 17.64 -4.42 17.64
CA GLY A 436 18.41 -4.92 16.49
C GLY A 436 19.64 -5.72 16.93
N VAL A 437 20.35 -5.24 17.96
CA VAL A 437 21.47 -5.97 18.58
C VAL A 437 20.98 -7.26 19.23
N LEU A 438 19.91 -7.21 20.03
CA LEU A 438 19.33 -8.40 20.66
C LEU A 438 18.88 -9.45 19.63
N HIS A 439 18.30 -9.03 18.51
CA HIS A 439 17.91 -9.92 17.42
C HIS A 439 19.13 -10.59 16.79
N THR A 440 20.20 -9.82 16.56
CA THR A 440 21.47 -10.36 16.06
C THR A 440 22.04 -11.40 17.02
N LEU A 441 22.05 -11.10 18.33
CA LEU A 441 22.48 -12.06 19.36
C LEU A 441 21.61 -13.31 19.38
N ALA A 442 20.30 -13.20 19.19
CA ALA A 442 19.41 -14.34 19.11
C ALA A 442 19.75 -15.25 17.91
N HIS A 443 20.09 -14.67 16.75
CA HIS A 443 20.57 -15.43 15.60
C HIS A 443 21.91 -16.12 15.86
N ILE A 444 22.82 -15.46 16.58
CA ILE A 444 24.11 -16.04 16.95
C ILE A 444 23.93 -17.20 17.94
N MET A 445 23.02 -17.07 18.90
CA MET A 445 22.70 -18.14 19.84
C MET A 445 21.95 -19.33 19.19
N ALA A 446 21.39 -19.13 18.00
CA ALA A 446 20.74 -20.16 17.22
C ALA A 446 21.68 -20.91 16.25
N LEU A 447 22.93 -20.43 16.10
CA LEU A 447 24.03 -21.17 15.45
C LEU A 447 24.53 -22.27 16.38
#